data_AF-A0A0Q9YAZ5-F1
#
_entry.id   AF-A0A0Q9YAZ5-F1
#
_cell.length_a   1.000
_cell.length_b   1.000
_cell.length_c   1.000
_cell.angle_alpha   90.00
_cell.angle_beta   90.00
_cell.angle_gamma   90.00
#
_symmetry.space_group_name_H-M   'P 1'
#
loop_
_entity.id
_entity.type
_entity.pdbx_description
1 polymer ?
#
loop_
_entity_poly.entity_id
_entity_poly.type
_entity_poly.pdbx_seq_one_letter_code
_entity_poly.pdbx_strand_id
1 'polypeptide(L)'
;MSHKKHSDEVQQKLSFLDKIISVFRGQKTEPEVETRDDQLDQKYPKYWPEVVEFMELLNHIVDSHTISDANVERINQRIIEYIEEQINIKGQIEDVEERYSSLKTLSDRILSHNLNKLVGLKVSTDSNTDFSDAVNLFKYRLEERKIKEQQAKKSPRP
;
A
#
# COMPACT_ATOMS: atom_id res chain seq x y z
N MET A 1 26.85 -19.62 -1.03
CA MET A 1 27.01 -18.32 -0.33
C MET A 1 26.07 -17.21 -0.85
N SER A 2 25.14 -17.45 -1.81
CA SER A 2 24.29 -16.39 -2.39
C SER A 2 23.02 -16.02 -1.61
N HIS A 3 22.45 -16.89 -0.79
CA HIS A 3 21.15 -16.61 -0.15
C HIS A 3 21.22 -15.64 1.03
N LYS A 4 22.40 -15.47 1.66
CA LYS A 4 22.56 -14.61 2.83
C LYS A 4 22.54 -13.12 2.45
N LYS A 5 23.18 -12.76 1.33
CA LYS A 5 23.23 -11.38 0.82
C LYS A 5 21.85 -10.80 0.49
N HIS A 6 20.97 -11.60 -0.13
CA HIS A 6 19.63 -11.14 -0.50
C HIS A 6 18.74 -10.91 0.73
N SER A 7 18.89 -11.73 1.77
CA SER A 7 18.19 -11.55 3.05
C SER A 7 18.65 -10.30 3.80
N ASP A 8 19.95 -10.01 3.76
CA ASP A 8 20.52 -8.84 4.43
C ASP A 8 20.12 -7.52 3.74
N GLU A 9 20.00 -7.55 2.41
CA GLU A 9 19.57 -6.41 1.59
C GLU A 9 18.07 -6.09 1.78
N VAL A 10 17.23 -7.13 1.88
CA VAL A 10 15.80 -6.98 2.21
C VAL A 10 15.63 -6.45 3.64
N GLN A 11 16.41 -6.94 4.61
CA GLN A 11 16.36 -6.43 5.98
C GLN A 11 16.84 -4.98 6.11
N GLN A 12 17.87 -4.58 5.36
CA GLN A 12 18.31 -3.19 5.32
C GLN A 12 17.24 -2.26 4.74
N LYS A 13 16.58 -2.69 3.65
CA LYS A 13 15.47 -1.95 3.03
C LYS A 13 14.26 -1.82 3.96
N LEU A 14 13.89 -2.89 4.66
CA LEU A 14 12.83 -2.83 5.68
C LEU A 14 13.19 -1.87 6.82
N SER A 15 14.46 -1.85 7.26
CA SER A 15 14.91 -0.89 8.29
C SER A 15 14.90 0.57 7.81
N PHE A 16 15.09 0.78 6.51
CA PHE A 16 15.01 2.11 5.88
C PHE A 16 13.56 2.60 5.82
N LEU A 17 12.63 1.72 5.47
CA LEU A 17 11.19 2.02 5.53
C LEU A 17 10.72 2.30 6.96
N ASP A 18 11.18 1.54 7.96
CA ASP A 18 10.90 1.81 9.37
C ASP A 18 11.47 3.16 9.83
N LYS A 19 12.64 3.57 9.33
CA LYS A 19 13.21 4.90 9.58
C LYS A 19 12.36 6.00 8.96
N ILE A 20 11.90 5.82 7.72
CA ILE A 20 10.99 6.76 7.07
C ILE A 20 9.71 6.91 7.91
N ILE A 21 9.08 5.80 8.30
CA ILE A 21 7.89 5.78 9.17
C ILE A 21 8.15 6.47 10.53
N SER A 22 9.34 6.28 11.11
CA SER A 22 9.73 6.93 12.37
C SER A 22 9.89 8.45 12.23
N VAL A 23 10.37 8.94 11.09
CA VAL A 23 10.48 10.38 10.80
C VAL A 23 9.08 10.99 10.67
N PHE A 24 8.12 10.28 10.09
CA PHE A 24 6.73 10.71 10.00
C PHE A 24 6.01 10.75 11.36
N ARG A 25 6.34 9.86 12.30
CA ARG A 25 5.79 9.92 13.68
C ARG A 25 6.29 11.14 14.47
N GLY A 26 7.44 11.71 14.11
CA GLY A 26 8.03 12.87 14.79
C GLY A 26 7.48 14.23 14.35
N GLN A 27 6.68 14.29 13.29
CA GLN A 27 6.14 15.54 12.72
C GLN A 27 4.60 15.65 12.76
N LYS A 28 3.93 14.96 13.70
CA LYS A 28 2.52 15.24 13.96
C LYS A 28 2.37 16.49 14.83
N THR A 29 2.11 17.63 14.19
CA THR A 29 1.08 18.54 14.69
C THR A 29 -0.16 17.69 14.96
N GLU A 30 -0.63 17.66 16.20
CA GLU A 30 -1.85 16.97 16.62
C GLU A 30 -3.01 17.42 15.71
N PRO A 31 -3.57 16.55 14.85
CA PRO A 31 -4.91 16.81 14.37
C PRO A 31 -5.85 16.51 15.52
N GLU A 32 -6.79 17.43 15.78
CA GLU A 32 -7.97 17.14 16.60
C GLU A 32 -8.52 15.78 16.19
N VAL A 33 -8.45 14.83 17.12
CA VAL A 33 -9.01 13.50 16.96
C VAL A 33 -10.53 13.68 17.05
N GLU A 34 -11.15 14.06 15.94
CA GLU A 34 -12.49 13.58 15.64
C GLU A 34 -12.38 12.07 15.70
N THR A 35 -13.04 11.49 16.70
CA THR A 35 -13.24 10.05 16.86
C THR A 35 -13.80 9.48 15.56
N ARG A 36 -12.92 9.09 14.63
CA ARG A 36 -13.26 8.28 13.47
C ARG A 36 -13.81 6.98 14.03
N ASP A 37 -15.09 6.72 13.76
CA ASP A 37 -15.77 5.48 14.11
C ASP A 37 -14.89 4.28 13.74
N ASP A 38 -14.40 3.52 14.72
CA ASP A 38 -13.71 2.23 14.53
C ASP A 38 -14.54 1.23 13.69
N GLN A 39 -15.83 1.53 13.47
CA GLN A 39 -16.76 0.80 12.61
C GLN A 39 -16.54 1.05 11.11
N LEU A 40 -16.01 2.21 10.71
CA LEU A 40 -15.74 2.52 9.30
C LEU A 40 -14.59 1.66 8.75
N ASP A 41 -13.56 1.45 9.56
CA ASP A 41 -12.37 0.64 9.24
C ASP A 41 -12.71 -0.85 9.09
N GLN A 42 -13.81 -1.31 9.68
CA GLN A 42 -14.30 -2.69 9.47
C GLN A 42 -15.14 -2.84 8.21
N LYS A 43 -15.78 -1.75 7.73
CA LYS A 43 -16.81 -1.83 6.69
C LYS A 43 -16.31 -1.44 5.30
N TYR A 44 -15.31 -0.56 5.20
CA TYR A 44 -14.82 -0.05 3.92
C TYR A 44 -13.31 -0.25 3.77
N PRO A 45 -12.87 -1.09 2.82
CA PRO A 45 -11.45 -1.39 2.64
C PRO A 45 -10.55 -0.18 2.39
N LYS A 46 -11.07 0.91 1.79
CA LYS A 46 -10.31 2.16 1.63
C LYS A 46 -9.83 2.79 2.95
N TYR A 47 -10.44 2.46 4.08
CA TYR A 47 -10.03 2.94 5.39
C TYR A 47 -9.16 1.94 6.16
N TRP A 48 -8.86 0.78 5.58
CA TRP A 48 -7.94 -0.14 6.22
C TRP A 48 -6.56 0.50 6.37
N PRO A 49 -5.90 0.36 7.54
CA PRO A 49 -4.60 0.97 7.78
C PRO A 49 -3.57 0.68 6.69
N GLU A 50 -3.52 -0.56 6.19
CA GLU A 50 -2.60 -0.96 5.12
C GLU A 50 -2.96 -0.39 3.74
N VAL A 51 -4.24 -0.08 3.50
CA VAL A 51 -4.66 0.59 2.28
C VAL A 51 -4.29 2.06 2.35
N VAL A 52 -4.56 2.73 3.47
CA VAL A 52 -4.14 4.12 3.70
C VAL A 52 -2.62 4.27 3.56
N GLU A 53 -1.85 3.40 4.22
CA GLU A 53 -0.38 3.36 4.13
C GLU A 53 0.09 3.16 2.68
N PHE A 54 -0.53 2.23 1.94
CA PHE A 54 -0.18 1.98 0.55
C PHE A 54 -0.48 3.17 -0.36
N MET A 55 -1.62 3.83 -0.18
CA MET A 55 -2.03 4.99 -0.97
C MET A 55 -1.13 6.19 -0.71
N GLU A 56 -0.75 6.45 0.54
CA GLU A 56 0.21 7.49 0.90
C GLU A 56 1.58 7.25 0.26
N LEU A 57 2.07 6.01 0.32
CA LEU A 57 3.32 5.62 -0.34
C LEU A 57 3.27 5.81 -1.85
N LEU A 58 2.17 5.39 -2.51
CA LEU A 58 2.01 5.57 -3.95
C LEU A 58 2.02 7.04 -4.36
N ASN A 59 1.29 7.90 -3.64
CA ASN A 59 1.30 9.35 -3.90
C ASN A 59 2.71 9.92 -3.76
N HIS A 60 3.42 9.57 -2.68
CA HIS A 60 4.78 10.03 -2.47
C HIS A 60 5.75 9.59 -3.58
N ILE A 61 5.66 8.34 -4.04
CA ILE A 61 6.52 7.84 -5.12
C ILE A 61 6.18 8.59 -6.42
N VAL A 62 4.90 8.81 -6.73
CA VAL A 62 4.49 9.59 -7.90
C VAL A 62 5.06 11.02 -7.85
N ASP A 63 4.90 11.72 -6.74
CA ASP A 63 5.39 13.11 -6.59
C ASP A 63 6.91 13.20 -6.70
N SER A 64 7.63 12.25 -6.08
CA SER A 64 9.09 12.23 -6.11
C SER A 64 9.64 11.84 -7.49
N HIS A 65 8.95 10.96 -8.22
CA HIS A 65 9.46 10.37 -9.47
C HIS A 65 8.92 11.03 -10.74
N THR A 66 7.86 11.82 -10.67
CA THR A 66 7.27 12.50 -11.85
C THR A 66 7.52 14.00 -11.81
N ILE A 67 7.47 14.63 -12.98
CA ILE A 67 7.56 16.09 -13.11
C ILE A 67 6.31 16.74 -12.51
N SER A 68 6.48 17.92 -11.91
CA SER A 68 5.35 18.73 -11.47
C SER A 68 4.79 19.51 -12.67
N ASP A 69 3.75 18.95 -13.26
CA ASP A 69 2.93 19.54 -14.32
C ASP A 69 1.47 19.19 -14.03
N ALA A 70 0.58 20.17 -14.12
CA ALA A 70 -0.82 19.99 -13.72
C ALA A 70 -1.57 18.90 -14.51
N ASN A 71 -1.19 18.63 -15.76
CA ASN A 71 -1.79 17.56 -16.55
C ASN A 71 -1.21 16.19 -16.16
N VAL A 72 0.10 16.12 -15.93
CA VAL A 72 0.79 14.92 -15.43
C VAL A 72 0.24 14.52 -14.06
N GLU A 73 0.15 15.46 -13.13
CA GLU A 73 -0.42 15.26 -11.79
C GLU A 73 -1.85 14.74 -11.87
N ARG A 74 -2.71 15.34 -12.71
CA ARG A 74 -4.09 14.88 -12.90
C ARG A 74 -4.18 13.46 -13.46
N ILE A 75 -3.31 13.09 -14.41
CA ILE A 75 -3.32 11.74 -14.99
C ILE A 75 -2.84 10.72 -13.96
N ASN A 76 -1.76 11.00 -13.25
CA ASN A 76 -1.22 10.10 -12.24
C ASN A 76 -2.21 9.95 -11.06
N GLN A 77 -2.88 11.03 -10.65
CA GLN A 77 -3.93 10.98 -9.63
C GLN A 77 -5.08 10.06 -10.02
N ARG A 78 -5.54 10.11 -11.29
CA ARG A 78 -6.57 9.18 -11.78
C ARG A 78 -6.14 7.71 -11.72
N ILE A 79 -4.86 7.43 -11.93
CA ILE A 79 -4.31 6.07 -11.81
C ILE A 79 -4.37 5.63 -10.34
N ILE A 80 -3.98 6.51 -9.42
CA ILE A 80 -4.04 6.25 -7.97
C ILE A 80 -5.49 6.03 -7.51
N GLU A 81 -6.42 6.92 -7.89
CA GLU A 81 -7.86 6.79 -7.58
C GLU A 81 -8.44 5.47 -8.11
N TYR A 82 -8.09 5.08 -9.34
CA TYR A 82 -8.50 3.80 -9.90
C TYR A 82 -7.97 2.61 -9.08
N ILE A 83 -6.73 2.68 -8.60
CA ILE A 83 -6.15 1.64 -7.75
C ILE A 83 -6.92 1.54 -6.42
N GLU A 84 -7.22 2.67 -5.78
CA GLU A 84 -8.03 2.72 -4.55
C GLU A 84 -9.40 2.09 -4.74
N GLU A 85 -10.08 2.46 -5.83
CA GLU A 85 -11.41 1.95 -6.16
C GLU A 85 -11.38 0.43 -6.34
N GLN A 86 -10.37 -0.10 -7.05
CA GLN A 86 -10.22 -1.54 -7.23
C GLN A 86 -9.93 -2.28 -5.92
N ILE A 87 -9.13 -1.69 -5.02
CA ILE A 87 -8.91 -2.23 -3.67
C ILE A 87 -10.24 -2.23 -2.91
N ASN A 88 -10.99 -1.14 -2.95
CA ASN A 88 -12.25 -1.01 -2.23
C ASN A 88 -13.32 -2.01 -2.71
N ILE A 89 -13.44 -2.22 -4.02
CA ILE A 89 -14.35 -3.21 -4.60
C ILE A 89 -13.95 -4.63 -4.19
N LYS A 90 -12.66 -4.99 -4.34
CA LYS A 90 -12.19 -6.35 -4.06
C LYS A 90 -12.13 -6.67 -2.56
N GLY A 91 -11.85 -5.67 -1.73
CA GLY A 91 -11.82 -5.81 -0.28
C GLY A 91 -13.22 -6.02 0.33
N GLN A 92 -14.29 -5.75 -0.41
CA GLN A 92 -15.67 -5.99 0.03
C GLN A 92 -16.16 -7.42 -0.22
N ILE A 93 -15.38 -8.28 -0.87
CA ILE A 93 -15.73 -9.70 -1.08
C ILE A 93 -15.93 -10.38 0.28
N GLU A 94 -17.06 -11.03 0.52
CA GLU A 94 -17.38 -11.60 1.85
C GLU A 94 -16.46 -12.76 2.25
N ASP A 95 -16.14 -13.63 1.30
CA ASP A 95 -15.22 -14.74 1.54
C ASP A 95 -13.79 -14.24 1.73
N VAL A 96 -13.16 -14.67 2.82
CA VAL A 96 -11.83 -14.19 3.22
C VAL A 96 -10.77 -14.67 2.21
N GLU A 97 -10.81 -15.94 1.81
CA GLU A 97 -9.81 -16.46 0.89
C GLU A 97 -9.92 -15.80 -0.48
N GLU A 98 -11.13 -15.66 -1.01
CA GLU A 98 -11.40 -15.02 -2.29
C GLU A 98 -11.02 -13.53 -2.28
N ARG A 99 -11.35 -12.80 -1.20
CA ARG A 99 -10.99 -11.39 -1.00
C ARG A 99 -9.48 -11.18 -1.08
N TYR A 100 -8.71 -11.91 -0.27
CA TYR A 100 -7.27 -11.73 -0.21
C TYR A 100 -6.56 -12.26 -1.46
N SER A 101 -7.08 -13.32 -2.09
CA SER A 101 -6.61 -13.79 -3.40
C SER A 101 -6.82 -12.73 -4.50
N SER A 102 -8.00 -12.09 -4.50
CA SER A 102 -8.35 -11.02 -5.43
C SER A 102 -7.48 -9.77 -5.23
N LEU A 103 -7.25 -9.36 -3.99
CA LEU A 103 -6.39 -8.22 -3.66
C LEU A 103 -4.93 -8.50 -4.01
N LYS A 104 -4.42 -9.71 -3.74
CA LYS A 104 -3.06 -10.10 -4.14
C LYS A 104 -2.87 -10.06 -5.66
N THR A 105 -3.85 -10.57 -6.39
CA THR A 105 -3.86 -10.51 -7.87
C THR A 105 -3.89 -9.06 -8.36
N LEU A 106 -4.64 -8.18 -7.70
CA LEU A 106 -4.64 -6.75 -8.01
C LEU A 106 -3.24 -6.14 -7.78
N SER A 107 -2.60 -6.43 -6.65
CA SER A 107 -1.26 -5.94 -6.33
C SER A 107 -0.22 -6.36 -7.39
N ASP A 108 -0.27 -7.61 -7.86
CA ASP A 108 0.61 -8.09 -8.93
C ASP A 108 0.35 -7.37 -10.27
N ARG A 109 -0.91 -7.01 -10.55
CA ARG A 109 -1.28 -6.20 -11.73
C ARG A 109 -0.85 -4.75 -11.62
N ILE A 110 -0.92 -4.15 -10.42
CA ILE A 110 -0.43 -2.79 -10.19
C ILE A 110 1.05 -2.72 -10.58
N LEU A 111 1.85 -3.65 -10.05
CA LEU A 111 3.28 -3.76 -10.32
C LEU A 111 3.56 -3.92 -11.83
N SER A 112 2.82 -4.79 -12.50
CA SER A 112 3.10 -5.16 -13.89
C SER A 112 2.56 -4.16 -14.92
N HIS A 113 1.47 -3.44 -14.61
CA HIS A 113 0.69 -2.71 -15.62
C HIS A 113 0.46 -1.23 -15.31
N ASN A 114 0.12 -0.87 -14.07
CA ASN A 114 -0.27 0.51 -13.76
C ASN A 114 0.96 1.42 -13.57
N LEU A 115 2.09 0.88 -13.13
CA LEU A 115 3.34 1.64 -13.02
C LEU A 115 3.89 2.08 -14.38
N ASN A 116 3.77 1.23 -15.40
CA ASN A 116 4.15 1.56 -16.77
C ASN A 116 3.26 2.66 -17.39
N LYS A 117 2.14 3.01 -16.76
CA LYS A 117 1.24 4.08 -17.21
C LYS A 117 1.50 5.42 -16.55
N LEU A 118 2.38 5.49 -15.55
CA LEU A 118 2.76 6.77 -14.96
C LEU A 118 3.44 7.64 -16.03
N VAL A 119 2.98 8.88 -16.13
CA VAL A 119 3.46 9.84 -17.13
C VAL A 119 4.40 10.85 -16.48
N GLY A 120 5.31 11.40 -17.29
CA GLY A 120 6.23 12.45 -16.83
C GLY A 120 7.33 11.97 -15.89
N LEU A 121 7.78 10.71 -16.01
CA LEU A 121 8.89 10.17 -15.23
C LEU A 121 10.17 11.02 -15.40
N LYS A 122 10.84 11.32 -14.29
CA LYS A 122 12.15 11.98 -14.28
C LYS A 122 13.20 11.00 -14.82
N VAL A 123 14.05 11.45 -15.74
CA VAL A 123 15.00 10.63 -16.54
C VAL A 123 15.97 9.78 -15.68
N SER A 124 16.13 10.08 -14.39
CA SER A 124 17.11 9.49 -13.48
C SER A 124 16.56 8.50 -12.46
N THR A 125 15.29 8.10 -12.52
CA THR A 125 14.73 7.19 -11.51
C THR A 125 14.84 5.73 -11.90
N ASP A 126 15.50 4.94 -11.05
CA ASP A 126 15.41 3.48 -11.04
C ASP A 126 14.05 3.08 -10.41
N SER A 127 12.96 3.51 -11.06
CA SER A 127 11.59 3.50 -10.53
C SER A 127 11.08 2.12 -10.10
N ASN A 128 11.70 1.05 -10.59
CA ASN A 128 11.29 -0.31 -10.26
C ASN A 128 11.47 -0.67 -8.78
N THR A 129 12.43 -0.09 -8.05
CA THR A 129 12.65 -0.51 -6.65
C THR A 129 11.58 0.03 -5.72
N ASP A 130 11.26 1.32 -5.79
CA ASP A 130 10.43 1.96 -4.76
C ASP A 130 8.96 1.54 -4.90
N PHE A 131 8.47 1.44 -6.14
CA PHE A 131 7.12 0.94 -6.39
C PHE A 131 6.98 -0.55 -6.07
N SER A 132 7.98 -1.37 -6.40
CA SER A 132 7.93 -2.80 -6.05
C SER A 132 7.98 -3.01 -4.54
N ASP A 133 8.76 -2.21 -3.83
CA ASP A 133 8.85 -2.24 -2.37
C ASP A 133 7.51 -1.82 -1.73
N ALA A 134 6.84 -0.77 -2.23
CA ALA A 134 5.51 -0.36 -1.75
C ALA A 134 4.43 -1.43 -1.98
N VAL A 135 4.41 -2.06 -3.16
CA VAL A 135 3.46 -3.15 -3.47
C VAL A 135 3.74 -4.38 -2.61
N ASN A 136 5.01 -4.72 -2.38
CA ASN A 136 5.39 -5.86 -1.54
C ASN A 136 5.01 -5.63 -0.08
N LEU A 137 5.20 -4.41 0.44
CA LEU A 137 4.76 -4.04 1.78
C LEU A 137 3.24 -4.17 1.93
N PHE A 138 2.48 -3.67 0.95
CA PHE A 138 1.03 -3.81 0.94
C PHE A 138 0.59 -5.28 0.96
N LYS A 139 1.20 -6.12 0.11
CA LYS A 139 0.94 -7.58 0.10
C LYS A 139 1.24 -8.24 1.43
N TYR A 140 2.34 -7.85 2.08
CA TYR A 140 2.70 -8.36 3.40
C TYR A 140 1.64 -8.00 4.45
N ARG A 141 1.23 -6.74 4.52
CA ARG A 141 0.20 -6.26 5.45
C ARG A 141 -1.16 -6.92 5.24
N LEU A 142 -1.55 -7.13 3.98
CA LEU A 142 -2.78 -7.86 3.65
C LEU A 142 -2.76 -9.30 4.19
N GLU A 143 -1.62 -9.98 4.12
CA GLU A 143 -1.47 -11.33 4.68
C GLU A 143 -1.57 -11.31 6.21
N GLU A 144 -0.97 -10.32 6.89
CA GLU A 144 -1.12 -10.15 8.34
C GLU A 144 -2.60 -10.00 8.74
N ARG A 145 -3.37 -9.21 7.97
CA ARG A 145 -4.80 -9.03 8.21
C ARG A 145 -5.61 -10.30 7.95
N LYS A 146 -5.32 -11.00 6.85
CA LYS A 146 -5.92 -12.30 6.54
C LYS A 146 -5.78 -13.28 7.70
N ILE A 147 -4.56 -13.41 8.25
CA ILE A 147 -4.28 -14.29 9.38
C ILE A 147 -5.13 -13.90 10.61
N LYS A 148 -5.21 -12.60 10.92
CA LYS A 148 -6.02 -12.08 12.05
C LYS A 148 -7.51 -12.38 11.87
N GLU A 149 -8.07 -12.15 10.68
CA GLU A 149 -9.48 -12.43 10.39
C GLU A 149 -9.81 -13.92 10.48
N GLN A 150 -8.90 -14.79 10.02
CA GLN A 150 -9.06 -16.23 10.12
C GLN A 150 -8.99 -16.74 11.56
N GLN A 151 -8.13 -16.16 12.40
CA GLN A 151 -8.04 -16.47 13.83
C GLN A 151 -9.28 -16.01 14.58
N ALA A 152 -9.81 -14.83 14.24
CA ALA A 152 -11.06 -14.30 14.80
C ALA A 152 -12.27 -15.20 14.47
N LYS A 153 -12.34 -15.76 13.25
CA LYS A 153 -13.39 -16.73 12.87
C LYS A 153 -13.28 -18.08 13.59
N LYS A 154 -12.10 -18.49 14.02
CA LYS A 154 -11.84 -19.79 14.69
C LYS A 154 -11.99 -19.76 16.21
N SER A 155 -12.02 -18.58 16.82
CA SER A 155 -12.19 -18.45 18.27
C SER A 155 -13.69 -18.48 18.60
N PRO A 156 -14.22 -19.53 19.24
CA PRO A 156 -15.60 -19.50 19.72
C PRO A 156 -15.68 -18.38 20.76
N ARG A 157 -16.65 -17.46 20.60
CA ARG A 157 -16.93 -16.47 21.65
C ARG A 157 -17.24 -17.23 22.95
N PRO A 158 -16.66 -16.86 24.10
CA PRO A 158 -17.06 -17.37 25.40
C PRO A 158 -18.51 -17.00 25.72
#